data_AF-A0A359CN78-F1
#
_entry.id   AF-A0A359CN78-F1
#
_cell.length_a   1.000
_cell.length_b   1.000
_cell.length_c   1.000
_cell.angle_alpha   90.00
_cell.angle_beta   90.00
_cell.angle_gamma   90.00
#
_symmetry.space_group_name_H-M   'P 1'
#
loop_
_entity.id
_entity.type
_entity.pdbx_description
1 polymer ?
#
loop_
_entity_poly.entity_id
_entity_poly.type
_entity_poly.pdbx_seq_one_letter_code
_entity_poly.pdbx_strand_id
1 'polypeptide(L)'
;MIEHPIDGLMKTTMDSIKDMIDVNTIVGDPVHTNEGAVIIPISKVTIGFASGGSEYQCQEKKQEIQGKYPFGGGSGAGMSLQPIAFLVVNQNDVKLLPVNQANTVERMADKIPDLVDDIVNMFKNK
;
A
#
# COMPACT_ATOMS: atom_id res chain seq x y z
N MET A 1 -27.39 -11.60 19.99
CA MET A 1 -26.58 -10.45 20.44
C MET A 1 -26.90 -9.29 19.51
N ILE A 2 -27.16 -8.10 20.05
CA ILE A 2 -27.46 -6.93 19.23
C ILE A 2 -26.12 -6.45 18.66
N GLU A 3 -25.82 -6.84 17.42
CA GLU A 3 -24.62 -6.36 16.70
C GLU A 3 -24.68 -4.84 16.62
N HIS A 4 -23.65 -4.19 17.14
CA HIS A 4 -23.52 -2.74 17.03
C HIS A 4 -23.10 -2.42 15.58
N PRO A 5 -23.57 -1.32 14.95
CA PRO A 5 -23.20 -0.99 13.57
C PRO A 5 -21.67 -0.89 13.34
N ILE A 6 -20.91 -0.55 14.40
CA ILE A 6 -19.44 -0.59 14.41
C ILE A 6 -18.89 -2.00 14.15
N ASP A 7 -19.54 -3.05 14.65
CA ASP A 7 -19.10 -4.43 14.42
C ASP A 7 -19.13 -4.77 12.92
N GLY A 8 -20.13 -4.27 12.19
CA GLY A 8 -20.21 -4.42 10.74
C GLY A 8 -19.05 -3.72 10.00
N LEU A 9 -18.67 -2.52 10.44
CA LEU A 9 -17.52 -1.80 9.89
C LEU A 9 -16.20 -2.52 10.20
N MET A 10 -16.00 -2.96 11.45
CA MET A 10 -14.79 -3.70 11.84
C MET A 10 -14.69 -5.04 11.12
N LYS A 11 -15.81 -5.75 10.95
CA LYS A 11 -15.84 -7.03 10.23
C LYS A 11 -15.49 -6.85 8.75
N THR A 12 -16.11 -5.89 8.07
CA THR A 12 -15.80 -5.56 6.66
C THR A 12 -14.31 -5.25 6.46
N THR A 13 -13.73 -4.58 7.44
CA THR A 13 -12.30 -4.25 7.46
C THR A 13 -11.43 -5.48 7.59
N MET A 14 -11.72 -6.34 8.57
CA MET A 14 -10.95 -7.57 8.80
C MET A 14 -11.05 -8.51 7.60
N ASP A 15 -12.20 -8.58 6.96
CA ASP A 15 -12.40 -9.36 5.74
C ASP A 15 -11.56 -8.80 4.59
N SER A 16 -11.53 -7.48 4.39
CA SER A 16 -10.69 -6.83 3.36
C SER A 16 -9.19 -7.02 3.62
N ILE A 17 -8.75 -7.04 4.88
CA ILE A 17 -7.37 -7.36 5.27
C ILE A 17 -7.05 -8.82 4.96
N LYS A 18 -7.97 -9.73 5.26
CA LYS A 18 -7.81 -11.17 5.03
C LYS A 18 -7.68 -11.50 3.55
N ASP A 19 -8.48 -10.85 2.70
CA ASP A 19 -8.42 -10.99 1.24
C ASP A 19 -7.09 -10.46 0.66
N MET A 20 -6.44 -9.49 1.32
CA MET A 20 -5.12 -8.96 0.91
C MET A 20 -3.93 -9.74 1.47
N ILE A 21 -4.09 -10.51 2.55
CA ILE A 21 -3.03 -11.30 3.19
C ILE A 21 -2.82 -12.67 2.50
N ASP A 22 -3.57 -12.97 1.44
CA ASP A 22 -3.31 -14.18 0.66
C ASP A 22 -1.85 -14.19 0.17
N VAL A 23 -1.08 -15.14 0.69
CA VAL A 23 0.39 -15.15 0.74
C VAL A 23 1.01 -15.10 -0.66
N ASN A 24 0.25 -15.54 -1.67
CA ASN A 24 0.61 -15.50 -3.09
C ASN A 24 0.63 -14.09 -3.70
N THR A 25 0.09 -13.07 -3.02
CA THR A 25 0.17 -11.66 -3.46
C THR A 25 1.48 -11.00 -3.00
N ILE A 26 2.06 -11.49 -1.90
CA ILE A 26 3.27 -10.95 -1.27
C ILE A 26 4.53 -11.58 -1.89
N VAL A 27 4.42 -12.85 -2.27
CA VAL A 27 5.41 -13.62 -3.01
C VAL A 27 4.75 -13.99 -4.34
N GLY A 28 5.02 -13.23 -5.41
CA GLY A 28 4.38 -13.49 -6.69
C GLY A 28 4.79 -14.83 -7.30
N ASP A 29 4.07 -15.27 -8.35
CA ASP A 29 4.32 -16.55 -8.99
C ASP A 29 5.78 -16.68 -9.48
N PRO A 30 6.43 -17.85 -9.28
CA PRO A 30 7.79 -18.06 -9.74
C PRO A 30 7.88 -17.98 -11.28
N VAL A 31 8.66 -17.04 -11.78
CA VAL A 31 8.96 -16.93 -13.21
C VAL A 31 10.15 -17.81 -13.53
N HIS A 32 9.94 -18.78 -14.41
CA HIS A 32 10.99 -19.70 -14.87
C HIS A 32 11.66 -19.12 -16.11
N THR A 33 12.99 -19.03 -16.10
CA THR A 33 13.76 -18.69 -17.31
C THR A 33 13.98 -19.95 -18.15
N ASN A 34 14.22 -19.75 -19.45
CA ASN A 34 14.56 -20.85 -20.37
C ASN A 34 15.84 -21.61 -19.97
N GLU A 35 16.67 -21.01 -19.11
CA GLU A 35 17.90 -21.61 -18.58
C GLU A 35 17.72 -22.31 -17.23
N GLY A 36 16.48 -22.43 -16.74
CA GLY A 36 16.15 -23.17 -15.52
C GLY A 36 16.35 -22.37 -14.22
N ALA A 37 16.54 -21.06 -14.30
CA ALA A 37 16.53 -20.17 -13.14
C ALA A 37 15.08 -19.90 -12.70
N VAL A 38 14.84 -19.86 -11.40
CA VAL A 38 13.54 -19.49 -10.82
C VAL A 38 13.66 -18.11 -10.20
N ILE A 39 12.84 -17.17 -10.69
CA ILE A 39 12.81 -15.79 -10.22
C ILE A 39 11.52 -15.58 -9.40
N ILE A 40 11.68 -15.19 -8.15
CA ILE A 40 10.58 -14.96 -7.22
C ILE A 40 10.55 -13.47 -6.85
N PRO A 41 9.53 -12.70 -7.29
CA PRO A 41 9.39 -11.30 -6.90
C PRO A 41 8.93 -11.19 -5.43
N ILE A 42 9.65 -10.38 -4.65
CA ILE A 42 9.34 -10.08 -3.26
C ILE A 42 8.79 -8.66 -3.17
N SER A 43 7.56 -8.54 -2.68
CA SER A 43 6.90 -7.25 -2.46
C SER A 43 6.58 -7.03 -0.99
N LYS A 44 6.69 -5.78 -0.54
CA LYS A 44 6.19 -5.32 0.76
C LYS A 44 4.78 -4.78 0.57
N VAL A 45 3.82 -5.37 1.27
CA VAL A 45 2.45 -4.86 1.37
C VAL A 45 2.30 -4.10 2.69
N THR A 46 1.73 -2.90 2.64
CA THR A 46 1.35 -2.12 3.82
C THR A 46 -0.12 -1.75 3.70
N ILE A 47 -0.91 -2.13 4.71
CA ILE A 47 -2.35 -1.86 4.76
C ILE A 47 -2.59 -0.93 5.94
N GLY A 48 -3.30 0.16 5.69
CA GLY A 48 -3.75 1.10 6.70
C GLY A 48 -5.26 1.14 6.72
N PHE A 49 -5.85 1.16 7.90
CA PHE A 49 -7.29 1.29 8.07
C PHE A 49 -7.63 2.25 9.20
N ALA A 50 -8.72 2.99 9.02
CA ALA A 50 -9.32 3.80 10.06
C ALA A 50 -10.85 3.69 10.01
N SER A 51 -11.47 3.48 11.16
CA SER A 51 -12.92 3.60 11.34
C SER A 51 -13.23 4.46 12.54
N GLY A 52 -14.33 5.20 12.46
CA GLY A 52 -14.91 5.91 13.57
C GLY A 52 -16.40 6.11 13.37
N GLY A 53 -17.13 6.24 14.47
CA GLY A 53 -18.53 6.59 14.42
C GLY A 53 -19.01 7.07 15.76
N SER A 54 -20.13 7.77 15.74
CA SER A 54 -20.80 8.28 16.91
C SER A 54 -22.31 8.10 16.77
N GLU A 55 -22.95 7.98 17.92
CA GLU A 55 -24.41 8.06 18.02
C GLU A 55 -24.78 9.50 18.37
N TYR A 56 -25.88 10.01 17.81
CA TYR A 56 -26.35 11.36 18.08
C TYR A 56 -27.84 11.39 18.39
N GLN A 57 -28.23 12.30 19.28
CA GLN A 57 -29.63 12.46 19.68
C GLN A 57 -30.35 13.42 18.73
N CYS A 58 -31.29 12.91 17.93
CA CYS A 58 -32.18 13.75 17.14
C CYS A 58 -33.28 14.37 18.03
N GLN A 59 -33.38 15.71 18.05
CA GLN A 59 -34.37 16.43 18.85
C GLN A 59 -35.78 16.44 18.24
N GLU A 60 -35.96 16.01 16.99
CA GLU A 60 -37.27 16.02 16.33
C GLU A 60 -37.92 14.62 16.26
N LYS A 61 -39.10 14.54 16.88
CA LYS A 61 -40.14 13.49 16.80
C LYS A 61 -39.77 12.11 17.34
N LYS A 62 -40.08 11.93 18.64
CA LYS A 62 -41.10 11.00 19.20
C LYS A 62 -41.29 9.59 18.58
N GLN A 63 -40.26 9.03 17.97
CA GLN A 63 -40.16 7.61 17.67
C GLN A 63 -38.92 7.09 18.40
N GLU A 64 -39.05 6.97 19.73
CA GLU A 64 -38.27 5.99 20.50
C GLU A 64 -38.67 4.60 20.00
N ILE A 65 -38.16 4.21 18.84
CA ILE A 65 -38.13 2.80 18.47
C ILE A 65 -36.97 2.21 19.29
N GLN A 66 -37.29 1.83 20.53
CA GLN A 66 -36.47 0.95 21.37
C GLN A 66 -35.09 1.49 21.79
N GLY A 67 -35.01 2.73 22.29
CA GLY A 67 -33.82 3.22 23.01
C GLY A 67 -32.50 3.22 22.22
N LYS A 68 -32.55 3.17 20.89
CA LYS A 68 -31.38 3.23 20.01
C LYS A 68 -31.27 4.61 19.36
N TYR A 69 -30.16 5.27 19.58
CA TYR A 69 -29.81 6.50 18.89
C TYR A 69 -29.41 6.21 17.43
N PRO A 70 -29.69 7.11 16.48
CA PRO A 70 -29.16 6.98 15.13
C PRO A 70 -27.63 7.03 15.17
N PHE A 71 -27.01 6.06 14.51
CA PHE A 71 -25.56 5.92 14.40
C PHE A 71 -25.08 6.55 13.09
N GLY A 72 -24.05 7.40 13.17
CA GLY A 72 -23.30 7.89 12.03
C GLY A 72 -21.84 7.46 12.14
N GLY A 73 -21.32 6.81 11.12
CA GLY A 73 -19.93 6.36 11.11
C GLY A 73 -19.34 6.37 9.72
N GLY A 74 -18.02 6.34 9.67
CA GLY A 74 -17.23 6.26 8.47
C GLY A 74 -16.03 5.34 8.67
N SER A 75 -15.61 4.71 7.59
CA SER A 75 -14.40 3.90 7.56
C SER A 75 -13.64 4.17 6.26
N GLY A 76 -12.32 4.05 6.30
CA GLY A 76 -11.45 4.18 5.16
C GLY A 76 -10.28 3.20 5.27
N ALA A 77 -9.89 2.62 4.14
CA ALA A 77 -8.74 1.76 4.01
C ALA A 77 -7.81 2.29 2.92
N GLY A 78 -6.52 2.03 3.07
CA GLY A 78 -5.50 2.26 2.05
C GLY A 78 -4.54 1.08 2.01
N MET A 79 -4.05 0.76 0.81
CA MET A 79 -3.03 -0.26 0.60
C MET A 79 -1.88 0.32 -0.21
N SER A 80 -0.66 -0.06 0.13
CA SER A 80 0.54 0.18 -0.64
C SER A 80 1.25 -1.15 -0.92
N LEU A 81 1.57 -1.40 -2.18
CA LEU A 81 2.35 -2.55 -2.64
C LEU A 81 3.66 -2.03 -3.22
N GLN A 82 4.78 -2.41 -2.63
CA GLN A 82 6.11 -1.99 -3.06
C GLN A 82 6.99 -3.21 -3.38
N PRO A 83 7.39 -3.44 -4.63
CA PRO A 83 8.41 -4.43 -4.95
C PRO A 83 9.73 -4.05 -4.27
N ILE A 84 10.29 -4.94 -3.46
CA ILE A 84 11.53 -4.67 -2.72
C ILE A 84 12.73 -5.41 -3.30
N ALA A 85 12.52 -6.61 -3.86
CA ALA A 85 13.60 -7.43 -4.40
C ALA A 85 13.07 -8.54 -5.32
N PHE A 86 13.99 -9.16 -6.07
CA PHE A 86 13.81 -10.43 -6.76
C PHE A 86 14.74 -11.47 -6.16
N LEU A 87 14.23 -12.62 -5.77
CA LEU A 87 15.04 -13.76 -5.38
C LEU A 87 15.26 -14.65 -6.61
N VAL A 88 16.51 -14.78 -7.02
CA VAL A 88 16.93 -15.60 -8.15
C VAL A 88 17.54 -16.88 -7.61
N VAL A 89 16.91 -18.01 -7.90
CA VAL A 89 17.36 -19.35 -7.53
C VAL A 89 17.85 -20.05 -8.79
N ASN A 90 19.16 -20.30 -8.85
CA ASN A 90 19.80 -21.15 -9.85
C ASN A 90 20.11 -22.51 -9.23
N GLN A 91 20.50 -23.49 -10.04
CA GLN A 91 20.83 -24.85 -9.56
C GLN A 91 21.89 -24.87 -8.45
N ASN A 92 22.84 -23.93 -8.48
CA ASN A 92 24.00 -23.92 -7.59
C ASN A 92 24.10 -22.65 -6.71
N ASP A 93 23.22 -21.66 -6.90
CA ASP A 93 23.34 -20.37 -6.21
C ASP A 93 21.98 -19.70 -6.00
N VAL A 94 21.88 -18.92 -4.92
CA VAL A 94 20.69 -18.15 -4.56
C VAL A 94 21.10 -16.69 -4.35
N LYS A 95 20.52 -15.79 -5.15
CA LYS A 95 20.86 -14.37 -5.13
C LYS A 95 19.62 -13.51 -4.91
N LEU A 96 19.70 -12.59 -3.95
CA LEU A 96 18.68 -11.56 -3.75
C LEU A 96 19.09 -10.28 -4.50
N LEU A 97 18.23 -9.82 -5.41
CA LEU A 97 18.40 -8.62 -6.22
C LEU A 97 17.41 -7.54 -5.79
N PRO A 98 17.80 -6.61 -4.91
CA PRO A 98 16.92 -5.52 -4.46
C PRO A 98 16.61 -4.54 -5.59
N VAL A 99 15.34 -4.12 -5.67
CA VAL A 99 14.86 -3.16 -6.69
C VAL A 99 15.40 -1.74 -6.43
N ASN A 100 15.61 -1.40 -5.16
CA ASN A 100 15.98 -0.06 -4.70
C ASN A 100 17.45 0.10 -4.25
N GLN A 101 18.36 -0.77 -4.69
CA GLN A 101 19.77 -0.47 -4.51
C GLN A 101 20.24 0.41 -5.66
N ALA A 102 20.59 1.63 -5.26
CA ALA A 102 21.23 2.68 -6.03
C ALA A 102 20.25 3.73 -6.62
N ASN A 103 20.40 4.97 -6.14
CA ASN A 103 20.38 6.19 -6.97
C ASN A 103 19.39 7.31 -6.65
N THR A 104 18.88 7.48 -5.44
CA THR A 104 18.30 8.82 -5.13
C THR A 104 19.40 9.89 -5.11
N VAL A 105 20.55 9.58 -4.50
CA VAL A 105 21.71 10.50 -4.46
C VAL A 105 22.46 10.52 -5.80
N GLU A 106 22.70 9.37 -6.44
CA GLU A 106 23.34 9.33 -7.78
C GLU A 106 22.45 10.00 -8.85
N ARG A 107 21.13 9.80 -8.88
CA ARG A 107 20.25 10.53 -9.83
C ARG A 107 20.17 12.03 -9.56
N MET A 108 20.40 12.46 -8.31
CA MET A 108 20.52 13.89 -8.03
C MET A 108 21.83 14.44 -8.60
N ALA A 109 22.94 13.70 -8.47
CA ALA A 109 24.23 14.07 -9.03
C ALA A 109 24.22 14.12 -10.57
N ASP A 110 23.57 13.15 -11.22
CA ASP A 110 23.43 13.10 -12.68
C ASP A 110 22.67 14.30 -13.26
N LYS A 111 21.81 14.95 -12.47
CA LYS A 111 21.01 16.11 -12.89
C LYS A 111 21.68 17.46 -12.65
N ILE A 112 22.81 17.49 -11.96
CA ILE A 112 23.55 18.74 -11.68
C ILE A 112 24.11 19.36 -12.98
N PRO A 113 24.73 18.61 -13.90
CA PRO A 113 25.26 19.17 -15.14
C PRO A 113 24.18 19.87 -15.98
N ASP A 114 23.03 19.22 -16.17
CA ASP A 114 21.90 19.77 -16.95
C ASP A 114 21.39 21.09 -16.37
N LEU A 115 21.29 21.19 -15.04
CA LEU A 115 20.87 22.41 -14.36
C LEU A 115 21.92 23.54 -14.49
N VAL A 116 23.21 23.21 -14.50
CA VAL A 116 24.29 24.18 -14.71
C VAL A 116 24.25 24.71 -16.15
N ASP A 117 24.07 23.83 -17.13
CA ASP A 117 23.98 24.20 -18.54
C ASP A 117 22.77 25.10 -18.82
N ASP A 118 21.60 24.80 -18.23
CA ASP A 118 20.39 25.64 -18.34
C ASP A 118 20.62 27.04 -17.76
N ILE A 119 21.29 27.14 -16.60
CA ILE A 119 21.62 28.43 -15.96
C ILE A 119 22.62 29.21 -16.84
N VAL A 120 23.68 28.56 -17.31
CA VAL A 120 24.71 29.20 -18.15
C VAL A 120 24.11 29.70 -19.47
N ASN A 121 23.22 28.93 -20.10
CA ASN A 121 22.53 29.33 -21.32
C ASN A 121 21.57 30.51 -21.09
N MET A 122 20.92 30.57 -19.93
CA MET A 122 20.05 31.69 -19.55
C MET A 122 20.85 32.99 -19.32
N PHE A 123 22.07 32.90 -18.80
CA PHE A 123 22.97 34.06 -18.62
C PHE A 123 23.69 34.48 -19.90
N LYS A 124 23.89 33.58 -20.87
CA LYS A 124 24.50 33.90 -22.18
C LYS A 124 23.56 34.59 -23.18
N ASN A 125 22.24 34.48 -22.96
CA ASN A 125 21.22 35.10 -23.82
C ASN A 125 20.72 36.46 -23.31
N LYS A 126 21.51 37.16 -22.48
CA LYS A 126 21.35 38.56 -22.11
C LYS A 126 22.60 39.34 -22.53
#